data_AF-X1DX79-F1
#
_entry.id   AF-X1DX79-F1
#
_cell.length_a   1.000
_cell.length_b   1.000
_cell.length_c   1.000
_cell.angle_alpha   90.00
_cell.angle_beta   90.00
_cell.angle_gamma   90.00
#
_symmetry.space_group_name_H-M   'P 1'
#
loop_
_entity.id
_entity.type
_entity.pdbx_description
1 polymer ?
#
loop_
_entity_poly.entity_id
_entity_poly.type
_entity_poly.pdbx_seq_one_letter_code
_entity_poly.pdbx_strand_id
1 'polypeptide(L)'
;VLEAEKNIRTKNFVEADFDAECVNAMGISFLDWLATKRKKPRKVFNHCRKAWDKIWGKPSLVNVAYRNDKLGDKLCLEYLKVFNDPDRSRNRKKLIRPLFKFLGRSDLNDKYMTMTQSRDPREVKKIPEINNPDFPLKFVQCLEEMENIDPAYGEAIRFKLCTQMRTGDRKAQRAFFGIRIGSEGKSYALIDSPDIFQIHVLEKMGEEWDIGWLPRKVREEIYMLSRIKNEGDPLWDMKPEKLLAAWGDVTERIIGRRLALHDLRKISLTWFYVCGLPLEIATRLNVGWKDLS
;
A
#
# COMPACT_ATOMS: atom_id res chain seq x y z
N VAL A 1 -9.77 38.74 -36.85
CA VAL A 1 -8.94 38.14 -35.77
C VAL A 1 -9.77 37.81 -34.53
N LEU A 2 -10.55 38.76 -33.98
CA LEU A 2 -11.44 38.51 -32.82
C LEU A 2 -12.55 37.46 -33.07
N GLU A 3 -13.08 37.33 -34.30
CA GLU A 3 -14.05 36.27 -34.64
C GLU A 3 -13.41 34.89 -34.85
N ALA A 4 -12.15 34.83 -35.27
CA ALA A 4 -11.40 33.58 -35.39
C ALA A 4 -11.04 33.02 -34.00
N GLU A 5 -10.72 33.89 -33.04
CA GLU A 5 -10.51 33.48 -31.64
C GLU A 5 -11.82 33.09 -30.93
N LYS A 6 -12.96 33.69 -31.31
CA LYS A 6 -14.30 33.28 -30.83
C LYS A 6 -14.71 31.92 -31.40
N ASN A 7 -14.42 31.64 -32.67
CA ASN A 7 -14.71 30.36 -33.33
C ASN A 7 -13.76 29.21 -32.92
N ILE A 8 -12.56 29.50 -32.44
CA ILE A 8 -11.67 28.49 -31.84
C ILE A 8 -12.09 28.16 -30.39
N ARG A 9 -12.71 29.11 -29.67
CA ARG A 9 -13.23 28.88 -28.31
C ARG A 9 -14.51 28.03 -28.27
N THR A 10 -15.34 28.04 -29.31
CA THR A 10 -16.58 27.25 -29.37
C THR A 10 -16.41 25.79 -29.80
N LYS A 11 -15.27 25.40 -30.38
CA LYS A 11 -15.03 24.01 -30.85
C LYS A 11 -14.56 23.01 -29.79
N ASN A 12 -14.31 23.46 -28.55
CA ASN A 12 -13.71 22.61 -27.52
C ASN A 12 -14.65 22.22 -26.38
N PHE A 13 -15.90 22.68 -26.36
CA PHE A 13 -16.84 22.42 -25.27
C PHE A 13 -18.08 21.69 -25.77
N VAL A 14 -18.57 20.73 -24.98
CA VAL A 14 -19.64 19.81 -25.38
C VAL A 14 -20.82 19.92 -24.42
N GLU A 15 -22.05 19.93 -24.96
CA GLU A 15 -23.28 19.98 -24.15
C GLU A 15 -23.72 18.62 -23.58
N ALA A 16 -23.08 17.53 -24.02
CA ALA A 16 -23.39 16.15 -23.63
C ALA A 16 -23.21 15.87 -22.13
N ASP A 17 -23.81 14.77 -21.65
CA ASP A 17 -23.46 14.21 -20.35
C ASP A 17 -22.04 13.59 -20.40
N PHE A 18 -21.36 13.57 -19.27
CA PHE A 18 -19.96 13.15 -19.17
C PHE A 18 -19.74 11.73 -19.68
N ASP A 19 -20.63 10.78 -19.36
CA ASP A 19 -20.45 9.41 -19.81
C ASP A 19 -20.80 9.24 -21.29
N ALA A 20 -21.76 10.03 -21.80
CA ALA A 20 -22.06 10.08 -23.23
C ALA A 20 -20.85 10.61 -24.03
N GLU A 21 -20.16 11.63 -23.52
CA GLU A 21 -18.93 12.13 -24.15
C GLU A 21 -17.76 11.12 -24.01
N CYS A 22 -17.72 10.33 -22.94
CA CYS A 22 -16.77 9.21 -22.85
C CYS A 22 -17.05 8.12 -23.90
N VAL A 23 -18.34 7.80 -24.14
CA VAL A 23 -18.77 6.87 -25.19
C VAL A 23 -18.41 7.44 -26.58
N ASN A 24 -18.61 8.74 -26.79
CA ASN A 24 -18.22 9.41 -28.03
C ASN A 24 -16.71 9.31 -28.28
N ALA A 25 -15.89 9.52 -27.24
CA ALA A 25 -14.44 9.47 -27.36
C ALA A 25 -13.85 8.07 -27.56
N MET A 26 -14.41 7.04 -26.91
CA MET A 26 -13.78 5.72 -26.81
C MET A 26 -14.67 4.55 -27.26
N GLY A 27 -15.92 4.80 -27.62
CA GLY A 27 -16.90 3.78 -28.02
C GLY A 27 -17.49 2.94 -26.88
N ILE A 28 -17.15 3.25 -25.61
CA ILE A 28 -17.60 2.50 -24.43
C ILE A 28 -17.87 3.45 -23.25
N SER A 29 -18.74 3.05 -22.32
CA SER A 29 -18.97 3.81 -21.08
C SER A 29 -17.72 3.81 -20.20
N PHE A 30 -17.39 4.97 -19.64
CA PHE A 30 -16.29 5.07 -18.68
C PHE A 30 -16.65 4.40 -17.35
N LEU A 31 -17.92 4.47 -16.94
CA LEU A 31 -18.39 3.81 -15.72
C LEU A 31 -18.28 2.27 -15.84
N ASP A 32 -18.69 1.71 -16.98
CA ASP A 32 -18.60 0.27 -17.22
C ASP A 32 -17.14 -0.19 -17.30
N TRP A 33 -16.31 0.55 -18.03
CA TRP A 33 -14.87 0.29 -18.05
C TRP A 33 -14.27 0.32 -16.65
N LEU A 34 -14.62 1.29 -15.81
CA LEU A 34 -14.16 1.37 -14.43
C LEU A 34 -14.60 0.15 -13.59
N ALA A 35 -15.82 -0.35 -13.79
CA ALA A 35 -16.33 -1.51 -13.07
C ALA A 35 -15.47 -2.77 -13.31
N THR A 36 -14.94 -2.94 -14.54
CA THR A 36 -14.01 -4.04 -14.85
C THR A 36 -12.65 -3.90 -14.16
N LYS A 37 -12.26 -2.69 -13.74
CA LYS A 37 -10.93 -2.41 -13.19
C LYS A 37 -10.91 -2.21 -11.68
N ARG A 38 -12.04 -1.90 -11.03
CA ARG A 38 -12.06 -1.44 -9.63
C ARG A 38 -13.33 -1.84 -8.87
N LYS A 39 -13.16 -2.17 -7.58
CA LYS A 39 -14.26 -2.49 -6.64
C LYS A 39 -15.20 -1.31 -6.33
N LYS A 40 -14.76 -0.05 -6.48
CA LYS A 40 -15.54 1.16 -6.14
C LYS A 40 -15.56 2.17 -7.30
N PRO A 41 -16.17 1.83 -8.45
CA PRO A 41 -16.08 2.63 -9.68
C PRO A 41 -16.77 4.00 -9.56
N ARG A 42 -17.93 4.06 -8.90
CA ARG A 42 -18.72 5.30 -8.75
C ARG A 42 -17.95 6.47 -8.12
N LYS A 43 -17.06 6.20 -7.16
CA LYS A 43 -16.23 7.25 -6.53
C LYS A 43 -15.30 7.92 -7.53
N VAL A 44 -14.69 7.14 -8.41
CA VAL A 44 -13.79 7.63 -9.46
C VAL A 44 -14.61 8.36 -10.52
N PHE A 45 -15.67 7.73 -11.01
CA PHE A 45 -16.57 8.32 -12.01
C PHE A 45 -17.08 9.71 -11.58
N ASN A 46 -17.66 9.82 -10.38
CA ASN A 46 -18.19 11.08 -9.88
C ASN A 46 -17.11 12.15 -9.70
N HIS A 47 -15.88 11.75 -9.36
CA HIS A 47 -14.77 12.69 -9.26
C HIS A 47 -14.35 13.21 -10.64
N CYS A 48 -14.22 12.32 -11.64
CA CYS A 48 -13.90 12.70 -13.01
C CYS A 48 -15.00 13.58 -13.62
N ARG A 49 -16.28 13.21 -13.44
CA ARG A 49 -17.43 14.02 -13.88
C ARG A 49 -17.41 15.42 -13.29
N LYS A 50 -17.15 15.54 -11.98
CA LYS A 50 -17.04 16.84 -11.32
C LYS A 50 -15.84 17.65 -11.82
N ALA A 51 -14.70 17.02 -12.07
CA ALA A 51 -13.54 17.71 -12.64
C ALA A 51 -13.86 18.22 -14.06
N TRP A 52 -14.47 17.36 -14.88
CA TRP A 52 -14.87 17.70 -16.24
C TRP A 52 -15.85 18.87 -16.29
N ASP A 53 -16.92 18.84 -15.48
CA ASP A 53 -17.93 19.90 -15.44
C ASP A 53 -17.43 21.18 -14.77
N LYS A 54 -16.81 21.08 -13.58
CA LYS A 54 -16.54 22.24 -12.70
C LYS A 54 -15.13 22.82 -12.83
N ILE A 55 -14.15 22.03 -13.26
CA ILE A 55 -12.76 22.50 -13.38
C ILE A 55 -12.45 22.85 -14.83
N TRP A 56 -12.85 21.98 -15.74
CA TRP A 56 -12.49 22.12 -17.16
C TRP A 56 -13.59 22.75 -18.02
N GLY A 57 -14.82 22.86 -17.51
CA GLY A 57 -15.93 23.47 -18.24
C GLY A 57 -16.48 22.62 -19.38
N LYS A 58 -16.42 21.29 -19.27
CA LYS A 58 -16.88 20.29 -20.25
C LYS A 58 -16.11 20.24 -21.58
N PRO A 59 -14.79 20.04 -21.56
CA PRO A 59 -14.00 19.93 -22.78
C PRO A 59 -14.38 18.68 -23.60
N SER A 60 -14.19 18.70 -24.92
CA SER A 60 -14.32 17.48 -25.73
C SER A 60 -13.26 16.45 -25.35
N LEU A 61 -13.70 15.26 -24.95
CA LEU A 61 -12.81 14.16 -24.59
C LEU A 61 -12.26 13.44 -25.82
N VAL A 62 -12.92 13.56 -26.98
CA VAL A 62 -12.39 13.11 -28.29
C VAL A 62 -11.06 13.81 -28.56
N ASN A 63 -11.01 15.14 -28.40
CA ASN A 63 -9.80 15.93 -28.58
C ASN A 63 -8.73 15.56 -27.55
N VAL A 64 -9.11 15.29 -26.30
CA VAL A 64 -8.16 14.83 -25.27
C VAL A 64 -7.56 13.47 -25.62
N ALA A 65 -8.37 12.54 -26.14
CA ALA A 65 -7.91 11.21 -26.56
C ALA A 65 -6.93 11.28 -27.74
N TYR A 66 -7.03 12.32 -28.58
CA TYR A 66 -6.09 12.55 -29.66
C TYR A 66 -4.70 12.95 -29.13
N ARG A 67 -3.68 12.13 -29.39
CA ARG A 67 -2.34 12.28 -28.80
C ARG A 67 -1.64 13.59 -29.17
N ASN A 68 -1.88 14.11 -30.37
CA ASN A 68 -1.21 15.33 -30.85
C ASN A 68 -1.90 16.62 -30.37
N ASP A 69 -3.05 16.52 -29.71
CA ASP A 69 -3.73 17.68 -29.15
C ASP A 69 -3.12 18.07 -27.79
N LYS A 70 -2.84 19.37 -27.63
CA LYS A 70 -2.30 19.98 -26.40
C LYS A 70 -3.37 20.16 -25.31
N LEU A 71 -4.64 19.92 -25.62
CA LEU A 71 -5.75 20.05 -24.67
C LEU A 71 -5.51 19.18 -23.44
N GLY A 72 -5.05 17.93 -23.62
CA GLY A 72 -4.74 17.04 -22.51
C GLY A 72 -3.73 17.60 -21.51
N ASP A 73 -2.63 18.20 -22.00
CA ASP A 73 -1.63 18.89 -21.17
C ASP A 73 -2.24 20.07 -20.42
N LYS A 74 -3.04 20.90 -21.10
CA LYS A 74 -3.71 22.07 -20.51
C LYS A 74 -4.64 21.66 -19.37
N LEU A 75 -5.49 20.66 -19.58
CA LEU A 75 -6.43 20.15 -18.57
C LEU A 75 -5.70 19.58 -17.35
N CYS A 76 -4.57 18.90 -17.55
CA CYS A 76 -3.73 18.42 -16.46
C CYS A 76 -3.21 19.56 -15.59
N LEU A 77 -2.69 20.63 -16.20
CA LEU A 77 -2.15 21.78 -15.48
C LEU A 77 -3.25 22.55 -14.74
N GLU A 78 -4.41 22.77 -15.37
CA GLU A 78 -5.57 23.41 -14.72
C GLU A 78 -6.06 22.59 -13.53
N TYR A 79 -6.15 21.27 -13.68
CA TYR A 79 -6.53 20.38 -12.58
C TYR A 79 -5.55 20.48 -11.40
N LEU A 80 -4.24 20.53 -11.66
CA LEU A 80 -3.23 20.66 -10.61
C LEU A 80 -3.27 22.03 -9.92
N LYS A 81 -3.53 23.12 -10.67
CA LYS A 81 -3.70 24.47 -10.10
C LYS A 81 -4.84 24.54 -9.09
N VAL A 82 -5.97 23.89 -9.38
CA VAL A 82 -7.13 23.86 -8.47
C VAL A 82 -6.85 23.05 -7.20
N PHE A 83 -6.01 22.01 -7.29
CA PHE A 83 -5.70 21.11 -6.17
C PHE A 83 -4.26 21.25 -5.68
N ASN A 84 -3.79 22.48 -5.49
CA ASN A 84 -2.44 22.81 -5.01
C ASN A 84 -2.19 22.51 -3.51
N ASP A 85 -2.95 21.57 -2.94
CA ASP A 85 -2.79 21.09 -1.56
C ASP A 85 -1.85 19.87 -1.58
N PRO A 86 -0.63 19.97 -1.00
CA PRO A 86 0.36 18.90 -1.02
C PRO A 86 -0.17 17.58 -0.44
N ASP A 87 -0.97 17.63 0.63
CA ASP A 87 -1.45 16.46 1.36
C ASP A 87 -2.58 15.74 0.62
N ARG A 88 -3.40 16.49 -0.12
CA ARG A 88 -4.57 15.96 -0.83
C ARG A 88 -4.31 15.67 -2.31
N SER A 89 -3.27 16.27 -2.90
CA SER A 89 -2.92 16.17 -4.32
C SER A 89 -2.81 14.72 -4.81
N ARG A 90 -2.18 13.83 -4.04
CA ARG A 90 -2.00 12.42 -4.43
C ARG A 90 -3.31 11.66 -4.55
N ASN A 91 -4.22 11.83 -3.59
CA ASN A 91 -5.52 11.17 -3.62
C ASN A 91 -6.37 11.70 -4.78
N ARG A 92 -6.27 12.99 -5.08
CA ARG A 92 -6.92 13.62 -6.23
C ARG A 92 -6.32 13.12 -7.56
N LYS A 93 -4.99 13.02 -7.67
CA LYS A 93 -4.30 12.40 -8.82
C LYS A 93 -4.76 10.95 -9.04
N LYS A 94 -4.86 10.14 -7.98
CA LYS A 94 -5.37 8.74 -8.05
C LYS A 94 -6.79 8.61 -8.61
N LEU A 95 -7.62 9.64 -8.39
CA LEU A 95 -9.01 9.67 -8.86
C LEU A 95 -9.12 10.13 -10.31
N ILE A 96 -8.25 11.02 -10.80
CA ILE A 96 -8.33 11.52 -12.19
C ILE A 96 -7.53 10.67 -13.20
N ARG A 97 -6.43 10.02 -12.78
CA ARG A 97 -5.60 9.16 -13.66
C ARG A 97 -6.37 8.12 -14.47
N PRO A 98 -7.42 7.44 -13.92
CA PRO A 98 -8.19 6.48 -14.68
C PRO A 98 -8.86 7.08 -15.93
N LEU A 99 -9.25 8.36 -15.91
CA LEU A 99 -9.83 9.02 -17.08
C LEU A 99 -8.80 9.12 -18.22
N PHE A 100 -7.60 9.63 -17.95
CA PHE A 100 -6.57 9.70 -18.98
C PHE A 100 -6.11 8.32 -19.46
N LYS A 101 -6.10 7.31 -18.57
CA LYS A 101 -5.83 5.93 -18.97
C LYS A 101 -6.92 5.39 -19.89
N PHE A 102 -8.18 5.68 -19.59
CA PHE A 102 -9.33 5.31 -20.41
C PHE A 102 -9.25 5.95 -21.80
N LEU A 103 -8.88 7.23 -21.87
CA LEU A 103 -8.69 7.98 -23.12
C LEU A 103 -7.41 7.59 -23.90
N GLY A 104 -6.71 6.52 -23.52
CA GLY A 104 -5.45 6.11 -24.17
C GLY A 104 -4.26 7.05 -23.94
N ARG A 105 -4.41 8.05 -23.05
CA ARG A 105 -3.43 9.09 -22.71
C ARG A 105 -2.64 8.79 -21.44
N SER A 106 -2.02 7.61 -21.38
CA SER A 106 -1.15 7.26 -20.24
C SER A 106 0.12 8.13 -20.18
N ASP A 107 0.52 8.73 -21.30
CA ASP A 107 1.59 9.74 -21.37
C ASP A 107 1.34 10.93 -20.44
N LEU A 108 0.11 11.47 -20.42
CA LEU A 108 -0.27 12.58 -19.54
C LEU A 108 -0.20 12.19 -18.07
N ASN A 109 -0.56 10.93 -17.78
CA ASN A 109 -0.46 10.39 -16.45
C ASN A 109 0.98 10.35 -15.95
N ASP A 110 1.92 9.98 -16.81
CA ASP A 110 3.32 9.82 -16.43
C ASP A 110 4.08 11.15 -16.44
N LYS A 111 3.62 12.12 -17.24
CA LYS A 111 4.16 13.47 -17.32
C LYS A 111 3.68 14.39 -16.18
N TYR A 112 2.38 14.38 -15.85
CA TYR A 112 1.77 15.35 -14.92
C TYR A 112 1.17 14.75 -13.67
N MET A 113 0.58 13.55 -13.78
CA MET A 113 -0.16 12.93 -12.68
C MET A 113 0.66 11.87 -11.95
N THR A 114 1.97 11.85 -12.16
CA THR A 114 2.92 10.90 -11.58
C THR A 114 2.80 10.95 -10.07
N MET A 115 2.76 9.78 -9.45
CA MET A 115 2.70 9.64 -8.00
C MET A 115 4.11 9.49 -7.39
N THR A 116 5.13 9.98 -8.09
CA THR A 116 6.53 9.89 -7.67
C THR A 116 6.75 10.78 -6.45
N GLN A 117 7.44 10.21 -5.46
CA GLN A 117 7.68 10.81 -4.16
C GLN A 117 8.79 11.88 -4.18
N SER A 118 9.39 12.13 -5.34
CA SER A 118 10.65 12.87 -5.49
C SER A 118 10.49 14.39 -5.68
N ARG A 119 9.28 14.90 -5.91
CA ARG A 119 9.05 16.36 -6.10
C ARG A 119 8.25 17.05 -5.00
N ASP A 120 7.64 16.30 -4.09
CA ASP A 120 6.97 16.87 -2.92
C ASP A 120 7.78 16.45 -1.68
N PRO A 121 8.34 17.40 -0.89
CA PRO A 121 9.04 17.05 0.33
C PRO A 121 8.05 16.37 1.26
N ARG A 122 8.15 15.05 1.36
CA ARG A 122 7.44 14.31 2.38
C ARG A 122 8.06 14.66 3.72
N GLU A 123 7.23 14.89 4.72
CA GLU A 123 7.62 14.51 6.07
C GLU A 123 7.94 13.02 6.06
N VAL A 124 9.23 12.70 6.06
CA VAL A 124 9.67 11.33 6.31
C VAL A 124 9.19 10.99 7.71
N LYS A 125 8.28 10.01 7.83
CA LYS A 125 7.84 9.51 9.15
C LYS A 125 9.06 8.96 9.89
N LYS A 126 9.62 9.80 10.76
CA LYS A 126 10.70 9.46 11.69
C LYS A 126 10.08 8.81 12.92
N ILE A 127 10.83 7.87 13.50
CA ILE A 127 10.57 7.32 14.82
C ILE A 127 11.81 7.70 15.64
N PRO A 128 11.92 8.97 16.06
CA PRO A 128 13.11 9.46 16.75
C PRO A 128 13.42 8.66 18.01
N GLU A 129 12.39 8.07 18.64
CA GLU A 129 12.51 7.28 19.86
C GLU A 129 13.43 6.06 19.68
N ILE A 130 13.57 5.51 18.47
CA ILE A 130 14.50 4.40 18.18
C ILE A 130 15.96 4.80 18.47
N ASN A 131 16.28 6.09 18.37
CA ASN A 131 17.63 6.59 18.64
C ASN A 131 17.90 6.79 20.13
N ASN A 132 16.90 6.64 21.00
CA ASN A 132 17.10 6.79 22.43
C ASN A 132 17.87 5.56 22.97
N PRO A 133 18.88 5.75 23.84
CA PRO A 133 19.65 4.64 24.39
C PRO A 133 18.82 3.60 25.17
N ASP A 134 17.70 4.03 25.76
CA ASP A 134 16.79 3.18 26.53
C ASP A 134 15.73 2.47 25.67
N PHE A 135 15.64 2.78 24.36
CA PHE A 135 14.65 2.20 23.46
C PHE A 135 14.67 0.67 23.42
N PRO A 136 15.84 -0.02 23.34
CA PRO A 136 15.86 -1.48 23.35
C PRO A 136 15.22 -2.08 24.61
N LEU A 137 15.49 -1.51 25.77
CA LEU A 137 14.93 -1.97 27.05
C LEU A 137 13.42 -1.75 27.09
N LYS A 138 12.96 -0.56 26.70
CA LYS A 138 11.52 -0.24 26.57
C LYS A 138 10.82 -1.15 25.57
N PHE A 139 11.47 -1.48 24.45
CA PHE A 139 10.90 -2.37 23.46
C PHE A 139 10.76 -3.80 24.00
N VAL A 140 11.73 -4.30 24.77
CA VAL A 140 11.62 -5.59 25.48
C VAL A 140 10.46 -5.57 26.48
N GLN A 141 10.32 -4.51 27.27
CA GLN A 141 9.18 -4.33 28.18
C GLN A 141 7.83 -4.35 27.44
N CYS A 142 7.76 -3.74 26.25
CA CYS A 142 6.57 -3.85 25.40
C CYS A 142 6.28 -5.30 25.00
N LEU A 143 7.30 -6.09 24.66
CA LEU A 143 7.10 -7.50 24.30
C LEU A 143 6.58 -8.31 25.48
N GLU A 144 7.18 -8.14 26.66
CA GLU A 144 6.76 -8.80 27.91
C GLU A 144 5.32 -8.43 28.26
N GLU A 145 4.93 -7.17 28.12
CA GLU A 145 3.57 -6.75 28.38
C GLU A 145 2.57 -7.29 27.35
N MET A 146 2.94 -7.38 26.08
CA MET A 146 2.09 -8.03 25.07
C MET A 146 1.88 -9.52 25.36
N GLU A 147 2.91 -10.24 25.82
CA GLU A 147 2.78 -11.64 26.27
C GLU A 147 1.83 -11.78 27.46
N ASN A 148 1.89 -10.86 28.42
CA ASN A 148 1.01 -10.86 29.59
C ASN A 148 -0.46 -10.60 29.22
N ILE A 149 -0.71 -9.86 28.14
CA ILE A 149 -2.07 -9.65 27.60
C ILE A 149 -2.57 -10.93 26.91
N ASP A 150 -1.77 -11.48 26.02
CA ASP A 150 -2.04 -12.72 25.29
C ASP A 150 -0.68 -13.26 24.79
N PRO A 151 -0.25 -14.48 25.18
CA PRO A 151 1.03 -15.04 24.74
C PRO A 151 1.20 -15.01 23.21
N ALA A 152 0.12 -15.24 22.47
CA ALA A 152 0.14 -15.21 21.00
C ALA A 152 0.50 -13.82 20.44
N TYR A 153 0.29 -12.74 21.20
CA TYR A 153 0.65 -11.40 20.78
C TYR A 153 2.16 -11.20 20.82
N GLY A 154 2.83 -11.61 21.90
CA GLY A 154 4.29 -11.51 21.99
C GLY A 154 4.99 -12.30 20.87
N GLU A 155 4.55 -13.55 20.66
CA GLU A 155 5.03 -14.45 19.61
C GLU A 155 4.85 -13.81 18.22
N ALA A 156 3.67 -13.27 17.95
CA ALA A 156 3.35 -12.58 16.71
C ALA A 156 4.22 -11.35 16.43
N ILE A 157 4.47 -10.52 17.46
CA ILE A 157 5.32 -9.33 17.32
C ILE A 157 6.77 -9.76 17.05
N ARG A 158 7.31 -10.75 17.77
CA ARG A 158 8.65 -11.29 17.53
C ARG A 158 8.80 -11.87 16.13
N PHE A 159 7.84 -12.70 15.72
CA PHE A 159 7.82 -13.26 14.37
C PHE A 159 7.87 -12.16 13.31
N LYS A 160 7.02 -11.14 13.46
CA LYS A 160 6.96 -10.03 12.52
C LYS A 160 8.23 -9.19 12.52
N LEU A 161 8.87 -9.02 13.66
CA LEU A 161 10.15 -8.33 13.79
C LEU A 161 11.26 -9.08 13.03
N CYS A 162 11.35 -10.41 13.17
CA CYS A 162 12.39 -11.22 12.53
C CYS A 162 12.18 -11.40 11.02
N THR A 163 10.92 -11.47 10.58
CA THR A 163 10.59 -11.69 9.16
C THR A 163 10.46 -10.41 8.36
N GLN A 164 10.22 -9.28 9.03
CA GLN A 164 9.98 -7.97 8.42
C GLN A 164 8.90 -8.01 7.31
N MET A 165 7.99 -8.97 7.31
CA MET A 165 7.00 -9.14 6.24
C MET A 165 5.86 -8.11 6.33
N ARG A 166 5.09 -7.91 5.24
CA ARG A 166 3.96 -6.97 5.29
C ARG A 166 2.87 -7.59 6.16
N THR A 167 1.99 -6.74 6.68
CA THR A 167 0.93 -7.18 7.60
C THR A 167 -0.10 -8.10 6.95
N GLY A 168 -0.31 -7.96 5.63
CA GLY A 168 -1.17 -8.87 4.90
C GLY A 168 -2.66 -8.73 5.20
N ASP A 169 -3.42 -9.69 4.69
CA ASP A 169 -4.86 -9.79 4.90
C ASP A 169 -5.26 -11.25 5.06
N ARG A 170 -6.01 -11.54 6.13
CA ARG A 170 -6.41 -12.90 6.52
C ARG A 170 -7.35 -13.55 5.52
N LYS A 171 -8.23 -12.78 4.87
CA LYS A 171 -9.19 -13.27 3.87
C LYS A 171 -8.52 -13.50 2.52
N ALA A 172 -7.54 -12.66 2.18
CA ALA A 172 -6.73 -12.85 0.98
C ALA A 172 -5.70 -13.98 1.14
N GLN A 173 -5.48 -14.47 2.37
CA GLN A 173 -4.48 -15.47 2.75
C GLN A 173 -3.06 -15.06 2.31
N ARG A 174 -2.73 -13.77 2.47
CA ARG A 174 -1.45 -13.19 2.05
C ARG A 174 -0.68 -12.60 3.22
N ALA A 175 0.64 -12.75 3.19
CA ALA A 175 1.59 -12.21 4.17
C ALA A 175 1.23 -12.59 5.63
N PHE A 176 1.66 -11.79 6.60
CA PHE A 176 1.63 -12.11 8.03
C PHE A 176 0.31 -12.68 8.56
N PHE A 177 -0.81 -11.96 8.44
CA PHE A 177 -2.10 -12.48 8.92
C PHE A 177 -2.74 -13.54 8.02
N GLY A 178 -2.13 -13.79 6.84
CA GLY A 178 -2.62 -14.75 5.87
C GLY A 178 -2.05 -16.15 6.01
N ILE A 179 -0.98 -16.33 6.80
CA ILE A 179 -0.24 -17.59 6.94
C ILE A 179 -1.16 -18.66 7.55
N ARG A 180 -1.20 -19.83 6.90
CA ARG A 180 -1.91 -21.03 7.35
C ARG A 180 -0.93 -22.15 7.73
N ILE A 181 -1.36 -23.05 8.60
CA ILE A 181 -0.64 -24.29 8.90
C ILE A 181 -0.82 -25.28 7.75
N GLY A 182 0.23 -26.01 7.42
CA GLY A 182 0.24 -27.01 6.35
C GLY A 182 0.50 -26.38 4.99
N SER A 183 -0.08 -26.97 3.94
CA SER A 183 0.13 -26.54 2.55
C SER A 183 -1.06 -25.79 1.95
N GLU A 184 -2.12 -25.62 2.74
CA GLU A 184 -3.36 -24.99 2.27
C GLU A 184 -3.28 -23.46 2.27
N GLY A 185 -3.64 -22.85 1.13
CA GLY A 185 -3.75 -21.40 0.98
C GLY A 185 -2.56 -20.77 0.26
N LYS A 186 -2.54 -19.44 0.22
CA LYS A 186 -1.52 -18.70 -0.57
C LYS A 186 -0.26 -18.35 0.20
N SER A 187 -0.34 -18.29 1.53
CA SER A 187 0.81 -18.14 2.42
C SER A 187 0.63 -19.21 3.48
N TYR A 188 1.66 -20.01 3.70
CA TYR A 188 1.54 -21.24 4.47
C TYR A 188 2.85 -21.59 5.18
N ALA A 189 2.75 -22.41 6.22
CA ALA A 189 3.86 -22.84 7.06
C ALA A 189 3.85 -24.36 7.19
N LEU A 190 4.91 -24.97 6.68
CA LEU A 190 5.22 -26.39 6.84
C LEU A 190 6.17 -26.51 8.04
N ILE A 191 5.73 -27.18 9.10
CA ILE A 191 6.47 -27.22 10.37
C ILE A 191 6.37 -28.63 10.96
N ASP A 192 7.44 -29.40 10.81
CA ASP A 192 7.54 -30.76 11.37
C ASP A 192 8.25 -30.74 12.72
N SER A 193 9.21 -29.83 12.89
CA SER A 193 9.93 -29.60 14.14
C SER A 193 10.46 -28.16 14.19
N PRO A 194 11.01 -27.67 15.32
CA PRO A 194 11.68 -26.38 15.35
C PRO A 194 12.82 -26.26 14.32
N ASP A 195 13.46 -27.38 13.96
CA ASP A 195 14.57 -27.43 13.00
C ASP A 195 14.16 -27.75 11.57
N ILE A 196 12.96 -28.28 11.37
CA ILE A 196 12.39 -28.61 10.06
C ILE A 196 11.15 -27.76 9.88
N PHE A 197 11.35 -26.56 9.33
CA PHE A 197 10.29 -25.62 9.03
C PHE A 197 10.56 -24.84 7.75
N GLN A 198 9.50 -24.49 7.03
CA GLN A 198 9.54 -23.59 5.88
C GLN A 198 8.24 -22.79 5.87
N ILE A 199 8.36 -21.47 5.67
CA ILE A 199 7.20 -20.59 5.54
C ILE A 199 7.21 -19.95 4.17
N HIS A 200 6.21 -20.29 3.36
CA HIS A 200 5.97 -19.69 2.08
C HIS A 200 5.09 -18.45 2.22
N VAL A 201 5.47 -17.35 1.59
CA VAL A 201 4.78 -16.07 1.70
C VAL A 201 4.42 -15.52 0.33
N LEU A 202 3.12 -15.44 0.04
CA LEU A 202 2.59 -14.65 -1.07
C LEU A 202 2.19 -13.25 -0.61
N GLU A 203 2.70 -12.25 -1.32
CA GLU A 203 2.50 -10.85 -1.01
C GLU A 203 1.81 -10.06 -2.11
N LYS A 204 1.58 -8.78 -1.81
CA LYS A 204 0.94 -7.89 -2.78
C LYS A 204 1.78 -7.82 -4.06
N MET A 205 1.11 -7.75 -5.21
CA MET A 205 1.71 -7.77 -6.55
C MET A 205 2.25 -9.13 -7.02
N GLY A 206 1.95 -10.22 -6.31
CA GLY A 206 2.41 -11.56 -6.72
C GLY A 206 3.87 -11.81 -6.39
N GLU A 207 4.42 -11.06 -5.42
CA GLU A 207 5.75 -11.30 -4.88
C GLU A 207 5.67 -12.53 -3.98
N GLU A 208 6.55 -13.50 -4.21
CA GLU A 208 6.63 -14.75 -3.45
C GLU A 208 8.05 -14.94 -2.92
N TRP A 209 8.16 -15.47 -1.71
CA TRP A 209 9.45 -15.90 -1.14
C TRP A 209 9.23 -16.91 -0.02
N ASP A 210 10.29 -17.65 0.28
CA ASP A 210 10.33 -18.60 1.38
C ASP A 210 11.21 -18.09 2.51
N ILE A 211 10.78 -18.35 3.73
CA ILE A 211 11.53 -18.11 4.95
C ILE A 211 12.02 -19.48 5.42
N GLY A 212 13.32 -19.72 5.25
CA GLY A 212 14.00 -20.92 5.73
C GLY A 212 14.80 -20.70 7.02
N TRP A 213 14.85 -19.48 7.55
CA TRP A 213 15.61 -19.18 8.76
C TRP A 213 14.92 -18.18 9.69
N LEU A 214 14.86 -18.55 10.97
CA LEU A 214 14.36 -17.75 12.09
C LEU A 214 15.19 -18.06 13.34
N PRO A 215 15.31 -17.11 14.29
CA PRO A 215 15.91 -17.39 15.59
C PRO A 215 15.25 -18.59 16.28
N ARG A 216 16.04 -19.43 16.95
CA ARG A 216 15.57 -20.69 17.56
C ARG A 216 14.34 -20.51 18.45
N LYS A 217 14.37 -19.52 19.35
CA LYS A 217 13.23 -19.20 20.23
C LYS A 217 11.92 -18.98 19.44
N VAL A 218 12.00 -18.25 18.32
CA VAL A 218 10.83 -18.00 17.47
C VAL A 218 10.37 -19.28 16.78
N ARG A 219 11.30 -20.13 16.32
CA ARG A 219 10.94 -21.43 15.71
C ARG A 219 10.23 -22.36 16.71
N GLU A 220 10.71 -22.39 17.95
CA GLU A 220 10.10 -23.17 19.03
C GLU A 220 8.69 -22.66 19.35
N GLU A 221 8.48 -21.34 19.45
CA GLU A 221 7.16 -20.72 19.65
C GLU A 221 6.17 -21.11 18.52
N ILE A 222 6.57 -20.96 17.25
CA ILE A 222 5.71 -21.32 16.10
C ILE A 222 5.44 -22.83 16.06
N TYR A 223 6.43 -23.66 16.36
CA TYR A 223 6.23 -25.11 16.42
C TYR A 223 5.22 -25.48 17.50
N MET A 224 5.31 -24.90 18.70
CA MET A 224 4.32 -25.14 19.76
C MET A 224 2.91 -24.70 19.34
N LEU A 225 2.79 -23.56 18.66
CA LEU A 225 1.54 -23.10 18.06
C LEU A 225 0.99 -24.07 17.00
N SER A 226 1.84 -24.64 16.15
CA SER A 226 1.39 -25.54 15.07
C SER A 226 0.85 -26.86 15.60
N ARG A 227 1.37 -27.36 16.73
CA ARG A 227 0.96 -28.62 17.35
C ARG A 227 -0.50 -28.68 17.81
N ILE A 228 -1.12 -27.53 18.03
CA ILE A 228 -2.52 -27.42 18.49
C ILE A 228 -3.47 -27.00 17.37
N LYS A 229 -3.00 -27.01 16.12
CA LYS A 229 -3.73 -26.53 14.94
C LYS A 229 -3.90 -27.63 13.91
N ASN A 230 -4.99 -27.55 13.15
CA ASN A 230 -5.21 -28.42 12.00
C ASN A 230 -4.62 -27.78 10.74
N GLU A 231 -4.45 -28.58 9.68
CA GLU A 231 -4.11 -28.05 8.37
C GLU A 231 -5.17 -27.05 7.88
N GLY A 232 -4.73 -25.95 7.24
CA GLY A 232 -5.57 -24.84 6.81
C GLY A 232 -5.90 -23.81 7.90
N ASP A 233 -5.68 -24.14 9.17
CA ASP A 233 -5.88 -23.19 10.26
C ASP A 233 -4.89 -22.02 10.14
N PRO A 234 -5.32 -20.79 10.44
CA PRO A 234 -4.42 -19.65 10.46
C PRO A 234 -3.38 -19.79 11.58
N LEU A 235 -2.12 -19.45 11.28
CA LEU A 235 -1.00 -19.61 12.21
C LEU A 235 -1.21 -18.86 13.54
N TRP A 236 -1.87 -17.69 13.51
CA TRP A 236 -2.39 -17.04 14.70
C TRP A 236 -3.90 -16.88 14.61
N ASP A 237 -4.61 -17.28 15.68
CA ASP A 237 -6.07 -17.20 15.71
C ASP A 237 -6.66 -15.86 16.17
N MET A 238 -5.80 -14.97 16.66
CA MET A 238 -6.20 -13.65 17.13
C MET A 238 -6.87 -12.78 16.06
N LYS A 239 -7.72 -11.86 16.52
CA LYS A 239 -8.29 -10.80 15.69
C LYS A 239 -7.23 -9.72 15.44
N PRO A 240 -6.86 -9.42 14.17
CA PRO A 240 -5.84 -8.42 13.85
C PRO A 240 -6.07 -7.06 14.52
N GLU A 241 -7.34 -6.64 14.63
CA GLU A 241 -7.73 -5.37 15.20
C GLU A 241 -7.40 -5.29 16.70
N LYS A 242 -7.53 -6.41 17.43
CA LYS A 242 -7.20 -6.47 18.85
C LYS A 242 -5.69 -6.39 19.08
N LEU A 243 -4.90 -7.13 18.29
CA LEU A 243 -3.43 -7.03 18.34
C LEU A 243 -2.96 -5.61 18.04
N LEU A 244 -3.52 -4.98 16.99
CA LEU A 244 -3.17 -3.63 16.58
C LEU A 244 -3.51 -2.59 17.65
N ALA A 245 -4.67 -2.72 18.30
CA ALA A 245 -5.07 -1.85 19.40
C ALA A 245 -4.11 -2.01 20.59
N ALA A 246 -3.94 -3.24 21.08
CA ALA A 246 -3.07 -3.55 22.21
C ALA A 246 -1.63 -3.09 21.98
N TRP A 247 -1.05 -3.41 20.82
CA TRP A 247 0.32 -2.97 20.48
C TRP A 247 0.45 -1.45 20.48
N GLY A 248 -0.54 -0.75 19.93
CA GLY A 248 -0.57 0.70 19.95
C GLY A 248 -0.60 1.26 21.37
N ASP A 249 -1.47 0.72 22.23
CA ASP A 249 -1.66 1.22 23.59
C ASP A 249 -0.44 0.93 24.48
N VAL A 250 0.14 -0.29 24.38
CA VAL A 250 1.36 -0.68 25.10
C VAL A 250 2.54 0.20 24.73
N THR A 251 2.78 0.41 23.43
CA THR A 251 3.90 1.23 22.96
C THR A 251 3.71 2.71 23.28
N GLU A 252 2.47 3.22 23.23
CA GLU A 252 2.16 4.58 23.65
C GLU A 252 2.49 4.80 25.12
N ARG A 253 2.16 3.85 26.00
CA ARG A 253 2.45 3.93 27.43
C ARG A 253 3.94 3.80 27.76
N ILE A 254 4.64 2.81 27.19
CA ILE A 254 6.03 2.49 27.58
C ILE A 254 7.05 3.35 26.82
N ILE A 255 6.86 3.51 25.51
CA ILE A 255 7.79 4.25 24.64
C ILE A 255 7.41 5.73 24.57
N GLY A 256 6.18 6.09 24.91
CA GLY A 256 5.63 7.44 24.70
C GLY A 256 5.13 7.65 23.26
N ARG A 257 5.02 6.58 22.46
CA ARG A 257 4.58 6.65 21.07
C ARG A 257 3.81 5.42 20.65
N ARG A 258 2.62 5.66 20.08
CA ARG A 258 1.84 4.62 19.40
C ARG A 258 2.54 4.11 18.15
N LEU A 259 3.11 2.91 18.21
CA LEU A 259 3.75 2.26 17.08
C LEU A 259 2.74 1.42 16.28
N ALA A 260 2.87 1.42 14.96
CA ALA A 260 2.14 0.49 14.09
C ALA A 260 2.95 -0.79 13.88
N LEU A 261 2.29 -1.91 13.55
CA LEU A 261 2.99 -3.15 13.17
C LEU A 261 3.94 -2.98 11.97
N HIS A 262 3.71 -1.96 11.12
CA HIS A 262 4.60 -1.64 10.02
C HIS A 262 5.90 -0.98 10.48
N ASP A 263 5.90 -0.31 11.64
CA ASP A 263 7.08 0.33 12.21
C ASP A 263 8.11 -0.71 12.72
N LEU A 264 7.66 -1.92 13.06
CA LEU A 264 8.55 -3.05 13.42
C LEU A 264 9.59 -3.38 12.35
N ARG A 265 9.27 -3.14 11.08
CA ARG A 265 10.20 -3.37 9.97
C ARG A 265 11.36 -2.40 10.01
N LYS A 266 11.07 -1.13 10.31
CA LYS A 266 12.08 -0.11 10.48
C LYS A 266 12.95 -0.42 11.69
N ILE A 267 12.33 -0.81 12.81
CA ILE A 267 13.05 -1.20 14.02
C ILE A 267 14.01 -2.36 13.74
N SER A 268 13.52 -3.43 13.11
CA SER A 268 14.33 -4.60 12.74
C SER A 268 15.49 -4.23 11.81
N LEU A 269 15.24 -3.45 10.75
CA LEU A 269 16.29 -2.99 9.84
C LEU A 269 17.34 -2.12 10.54
N THR A 270 16.91 -1.18 11.37
CA THR A 270 17.82 -0.33 12.16
C THR A 270 18.68 -1.19 13.07
N TRP A 271 18.12 -2.19 13.74
CA TRP A 271 18.87 -3.07 14.63
C TRP A 271 19.85 -3.97 13.88
N PHE A 272 19.46 -4.56 12.74
CA PHE A 272 20.41 -5.30 11.90
C PHE A 272 21.57 -4.43 11.45
N TYR A 273 21.29 -3.19 11.02
CA TYR A 273 22.33 -2.25 10.63
C TYR A 273 23.27 -1.91 11.79
N VAL A 274 22.73 -1.59 12.97
CA VAL A 274 23.51 -1.30 14.19
C VAL A 274 24.33 -2.51 14.64
N CYS A 275 23.84 -3.73 14.44
CA CYS A 275 24.56 -4.98 14.68
C CYS A 275 25.66 -5.28 13.63
N GLY A 276 25.94 -4.35 12.71
CA GLY A 276 27.01 -4.47 11.72
C GLY A 276 26.62 -5.19 10.44
N LEU A 277 25.33 -5.47 10.23
CA LEU A 277 24.87 -6.09 9.01
C LEU A 277 24.69 -5.03 7.91
N PRO A 278 25.31 -5.19 6.73
CA PRO A 278 25.10 -4.26 5.61
C PRO A 278 23.62 -4.12 5.27
N LEU A 279 23.17 -2.91 4.97
CA LEU A 279 21.75 -2.62 4.76
C LEU A 279 21.19 -3.40 3.57
N GLU A 280 22.01 -3.64 2.54
CA GLU A 280 21.70 -4.44 1.36
C GLU A 280 21.40 -5.90 1.74
N ILE A 281 22.06 -6.42 2.76
CA ILE A 281 21.83 -7.77 3.28
C ILE A 281 20.63 -7.76 4.23
N ALA A 282 20.56 -6.78 5.13
CA ALA A 282 19.46 -6.62 6.09
C ALA A 282 18.09 -6.47 5.42
N THR A 283 18.03 -5.82 4.26
CA THR A 283 16.80 -5.62 3.47
C THR A 283 16.40 -6.83 2.64
N ARG A 284 17.35 -7.75 2.36
CA ARG A 284 17.10 -9.02 1.67
C ARG A 284 16.80 -10.16 2.63
N LEU A 285 17.25 -10.08 3.88
CA LEU A 285 16.97 -11.07 4.92
C LEU A 285 15.47 -11.17 5.20
N ASN A 286 14.87 -12.29 4.80
CA ASN A 286 13.46 -12.63 5.02
C ASN A 286 12.44 -11.67 4.36
N VAL A 287 12.90 -10.74 3.52
CA VAL A 287 12.06 -9.79 2.79
C VAL A 287 12.46 -9.72 1.32
N GLY A 288 11.48 -9.87 0.43
CA GLY A 288 11.65 -9.67 -1.01
C GLY A 288 11.78 -8.20 -1.44
N TRP A 289 12.57 -7.37 -0.74
CA TRP A 289 12.78 -5.98 -1.14
C TRP A 289 13.69 -5.92 -2.38
N LYS A 290 13.07 -5.72 -3.54
CA LYS A 290 13.77 -5.57 -4.84
C LYS A 290 14.18 -4.13 -5.16
N ASP A 291 13.80 -3.15 -4.32
CA ASP A 291 13.97 -1.72 -4.62
C ASP A 291 15.41 -1.18 -4.39
N LEU A 292 16.34 -2.03 -3.92
CA LEU A 292 17.75 -1.65 -3.66
C LEU A 292 18.76 -2.34 -4.60
N SER A 293 18.28 -3.09 -5.60
CA SER A 293 19.11 -3.68 -6.67
C SER A 293 19.05 -2.85 -7.94
#